data_AF-A0A3Q2QEB7-F1
#
_entry.id   AF-A0A3Q2QEB7-F1
#
_cell.length_a   1.000
_cell.length_b   1.000
_cell.length_c   1.000
_cell.angle_alpha   90.00
_cell.angle_beta   90.00
_cell.angle_gamma   90.00
#
_symmetry.space_group_name_H-M   'P 1'
#
loop_
_entity.id
_entity.type
_entity.pdbx_description
1 polymer ?
#
loop_
_entity_poly.entity_id
_entity_poly.type
_entity_poly.pdbx_seq_one_letter_code
_entity_poly.pdbx_strand_id
1 'polypeptide(L)'
;MTAFHKVIATCSVRTAMASDEPKAKKLKLSEDEKTESPSKKAAVELRPNLLFGMGNPLLDISAVVDKDFLDKYSLKPNDQILAEDKHKALFDELVKKFKVEYHAGGATQNSIKIAQWMIQEPHSVGTFFGCIGKDKFGEILKQKAEEAHVDAHYYEQDEEPTGTCAACITGDNRSLVANLAAANCYKKDKHLDLDENWELVEKAKVYYIATKDIKEIAKKAQALPKVNAKRQRIVVFTQGKDETIMALSDKIETFPVLKIDPKDIVDTNGAGDAFVGGFLSGLVQEKPLDQCVRAAHYSANVIIRRAGCTFPEKPDFK
;
A
#
# COMPACT_ATOMS: atom_id res chain seq x y z
N MET A 1 -5.29 -18.78 13.51
CA MET A 1 -6.09 -17.54 13.65
C MET A 1 -5.13 -16.41 14.00
N THR A 2 -4.58 -15.76 12.99
CA THR A 2 -3.69 -14.61 13.18
C THR A 2 -4.19 -13.54 12.22
N ALA A 3 -5.17 -12.75 12.66
CA ALA A 3 -5.65 -11.62 11.90
C ALA A 3 -4.54 -10.56 11.88
N PHE A 4 -4.00 -10.29 10.70
CA PHE A 4 -3.03 -9.23 10.47
C PHE A 4 -3.72 -7.87 10.66
N HIS A 5 -3.44 -7.20 11.77
CA HIS A 5 -3.96 -5.87 12.07
C HIS A 5 -3.13 -4.82 11.32
N LYS A 6 -3.52 -4.47 10.10
CA LYS A 6 -2.92 -3.32 9.40
C LYS A 6 -3.59 -2.05 9.89
N VAL A 7 -2.83 -1.22 10.60
CA VAL A 7 -3.24 0.12 11.03
C VAL A 7 -3.00 1.08 9.88
N ILE A 8 -4.05 1.64 9.29
CA ILE A 8 -3.89 2.80 8.42
C ILE A 8 -3.78 4.02 9.35
N ALA A 9 -2.56 4.38 9.71
CA ALA A 9 -2.27 5.68 10.31
C ALA A 9 -1.99 6.66 9.16
N THR A 10 -3.00 7.36 8.66
CA THR A 10 -2.77 8.47 7.73
C THR A 10 -2.20 9.65 8.52
N CYS A 11 -0.86 9.73 8.61
CA CYS A 11 -0.20 10.95 9.05
C CYS A 11 0.20 11.75 7.82
N SER A 12 -0.59 12.77 7.48
CA SER A 12 -0.17 13.77 6.47
C SER A 12 0.92 14.63 7.10
N VAL A 13 2.18 14.35 6.74
CA VAL A 13 3.33 15.21 7.01
C VAL A 13 3.49 16.13 5.81
N ARG A 14 3.57 17.45 6.02
CA ARG A 14 4.19 18.35 5.04
C ARG A 14 5.39 19.01 5.70
N THR A 15 6.50 18.91 4.99
CA THR A 15 7.83 19.45 5.29
C THR A 15 7.77 20.97 5.40
N ALA A 16 8.36 21.50 6.47
CA ALA A 16 8.63 22.91 6.66
C ALA A 16 9.98 23.25 6.01
N MET A 17 10.11 24.39 5.33
CA MET A 17 11.35 25.18 5.30
C MET A 17 11.06 26.67 5.07
N ALA A 18 12.02 27.45 5.58
CA ALA A 18 12.26 28.89 5.46
C ALA A 18 11.50 29.82 6.43
N SER A 19 12.26 30.21 7.45
CA SER A 19 12.11 31.38 8.30
C SER A 19 12.07 32.68 7.49
N ASP A 20 11.06 33.51 7.72
CA ASP A 20 11.19 34.93 8.08
C ASP A 20 9.79 35.51 8.38
N GLU A 21 9.64 36.15 9.55
CA GLU A 21 8.42 36.88 9.93
C GLU A 21 8.23 38.13 9.05
N PRO A 22 6.97 38.58 8.84
CA PRO A 22 6.60 39.80 9.56
C PRO A 22 5.15 39.89 10.05
N LYS A 23 5.04 40.31 11.31
CA LYS A 23 4.11 41.27 11.96
C LYS A 23 2.59 41.19 11.69
N ALA A 24 1.89 41.02 12.80
CA ALA A 24 0.45 41.06 13.00
C ALA A 24 -0.28 42.30 12.45
N LYS A 25 -1.44 42.06 11.84
CA LYS A 25 -2.55 43.02 11.76
C LYS A 25 -3.83 42.37 12.31
N LYS A 26 -4.41 43.00 13.34
CA LYS A 26 -5.75 42.71 13.88
C LYS A 26 -6.81 42.89 12.79
N LEU A 27 -7.69 41.92 12.60
CA LEU A 27 -8.95 42.12 11.88
C LEU A 27 -10.13 41.76 12.78
N LYS A 28 -11.15 42.62 12.75
CA LYS A 28 -12.34 42.62 13.61
C LYS A 28 -13.27 41.46 13.28
N LEU A 29 -13.89 40.90 14.32
CA LEU A 29 -15.06 40.03 14.25
C LEU A 29 -16.27 40.85 13.78
N SER A 30 -17.02 40.32 12.81
CA SER A 30 -18.42 40.64 12.62
C SER A 30 -19.17 39.34 12.37
N GLU A 31 -20.16 39.10 13.21
CA GLU A 31 -21.12 38.02 13.18
C GLU A 31 -22.03 38.15 11.95
N ASP A 32 -22.32 37.02 11.30
CA ASP A 32 -23.59 36.76 10.61
C ASP A 32 -23.63 35.27 10.23
N GLU A 33 -24.21 34.47 11.12
CA GLU A 33 -24.58 33.09 10.83
C GLU A 33 -25.77 33.08 9.86
N LYS A 34 -25.53 32.59 8.65
CA LYS A 34 -26.60 32.06 7.78
C LYS A 34 -26.29 30.60 7.47
N THR A 35 -27.17 29.73 7.96
CA THR A 35 -27.24 28.31 7.67
C THR A 35 -27.43 28.07 6.17
N GLU A 36 -26.36 27.73 5.47
CA GLU A 36 -26.43 27.18 4.10
C GLU A 36 -26.64 25.67 4.15
N SER A 37 -27.64 25.19 3.40
CA SER A 37 -27.82 23.79 3.01
C SER A 37 -26.54 23.23 2.37
N PRO A 38 -26.20 21.94 2.53
CA PRO A 38 -24.96 21.39 1.99
C PRO A 38 -24.99 21.49 0.45
N SER A 39 -24.26 22.47 -0.09
CA SER A 39 -24.02 22.58 -1.51
C SER A 39 -23.31 21.31 -1.98
N LYS A 40 -23.74 20.76 -3.12
CA LYS A 40 -23.04 19.66 -3.79
C LYS A 40 -21.60 20.12 -4.03
N LYS A 41 -20.65 19.68 -3.20
CA LYS A 41 -19.23 19.85 -3.46
C LYS A 41 -18.97 19.35 -4.89
N ALA A 42 -18.34 20.19 -5.72
CA ALA A 42 -17.90 19.78 -7.04
C ALA A 42 -17.01 18.52 -6.89
N ALA A 43 -17.21 17.54 -7.78
CA ALA A 43 -16.39 16.33 -7.79
C ALA A 43 -14.92 16.73 -7.93
N VAL A 44 -14.05 16.13 -7.12
CA VAL A 44 -12.61 16.40 -7.20
C VAL A 44 -12.10 15.91 -8.55
N GLU A 45 -11.46 16.80 -9.30
CA GLU A 45 -10.77 16.44 -10.53
C GLU A 45 -9.54 15.59 -10.18
N LEU A 46 -9.55 14.34 -10.64
CA LEU A 46 -8.41 13.46 -10.54
C LEU A 46 -7.34 13.88 -11.55
N ARG A 47 -6.09 13.82 -11.13
CA ARG A 47 -4.92 14.16 -11.95
C ARG A 47 -3.74 13.25 -11.60
N PRO A 48 -2.75 13.09 -12.48
CA PRO A 48 -1.56 12.34 -12.17
C PRO A 48 -0.89 12.80 -10.86
N ASN A 49 -0.25 11.86 -10.17
CA ASN A 49 0.55 12.07 -8.95
C ASN A 49 -0.24 12.60 -7.74
N LEU A 50 -1.55 12.38 -7.66
CA LEU A 50 -2.37 12.83 -6.52
C LEU A 50 -2.18 11.97 -5.27
N LEU A 51 -1.77 10.71 -5.46
CA LEU A 51 -1.49 9.74 -4.41
C LEU A 51 -0.01 9.38 -4.46
N PHE A 52 0.72 9.60 -3.39
CA PHE A 52 2.11 9.22 -3.28
C PHE A 52 2.29 8.03 -2.33
N GLY A 53 3.04 7.03 -2.75
CA GLY A 53 3.53 5.97 -1.87
C GLY A 53 5.02 5.74 -2.00
N MET A 54 5.64 5.33 -0.89
CA MET A 54 7.00 4.78 -0.94
C MET A 54 7.16 3.57 -0.03
N GLY A 55 8.04 2.65 -0.40
CA GLY A 55 8.30 1.46 0.39
C GLY A 55 9.23 0.49 -0.29
N ASN A 56 9.08 -0.78 0.05
CA ASN A 56 9.96 -1.85 -0.41
C ASN A 56 9.33 -2.53 -1.64
N PRO A 57 9.79 -2.23 -2.87
CA PRO A 57 9.37 -2.97 -4.05
C PRO A 57 9.94 -4.38 -3.99
N LEU A 58 9.08 -5.37 -4.18
CA LEU A 58 9.49 -6.77 -4.25
C LEU A 58 8.89 -7.38 -5.51
N LEU A 59 9.66 -8.20 -6.21
CA LEU A 59 9.11 -9.04 -7.27
C LEU A 59 8.52 -10.30 -6.64
N ASP A 60 7.20 -10.45 -6.70
CA ASP A 60 6.53 -11.67 -6.27
C ASP A 60 6.74 -12.74 -7.34
N ILE A 61 7.38 -13.85 -6.96
CA ILE A 61 7.64 -15.02 -7.80
C ILE A 61 6.79 -16.17 -7.27
N SER A 62 5.70 -16.49 -7.97
CA SER A 62 4.77 -17.52 -7.50
C SER A 62 4.82 -18.77 -8.37
N ALA A 63 4.76 -19.94 -7.72
CA ALA A 63 4.72 -21.21 -8.42
C ALA A 63 4.00 -22.28 -7.59
N VAL A 64 3.34 -23.21 -8.27
CA VAL A 64 2.90 -24.46 -7.66
C VAL A 64 4.12 -25.37 -7.54
N VAL A 65 4.47 -25.75 -6.31
CA VAL A 65 5.66 -26.57 -6.00
C VAL A 65 5.26 -27.91 -5.37
N ASP A 66 6.23 -28.80 -5.23
CA ASP A 66 6.09 -30.07 -4.53
C ASP A 66 6.47 -29.95 -3.03
N LYS A 67 6.04 -30.93 -2.22
CA LYS A 67 6.39 -30.99 -0.79
C LYS A 67 7.89 -31.06 -0.57
N ASP A 68 8.61 -31.78 -1.44
CA ASP A 68 10.06 -31.95 -1.37
C ASP A 68 10.79 -30.61 -1.49
N PHE A 69 10.28 -29.68 -2.30
CA PHE A 69 10.82 -28.32 -2.40
C PHE A 69 10.64 -27.54 -1.10
N LEU A 70 9.48 -27.63 -0.45
CA LEU A 70 9.28 -27.01 0.86
C LEU A 70 10.23 -27.60 1.91
N ASP A 71 10.30 -28.93 1.98
CA ASP A 71 11.15 -29.64 2.94
C ASP A 71 12.63 -29.28 2.75
N LYS A 72 13.10 -29.20 1.48
CA LYS A 72 14.47 -28.80 1.13
C LYS A 72 14.87 -27.46 1.74
N TYR A 73 13.96 -26.48 1.74
CA TYR A 73 14.20 -25.16 2.29
C TYR A 73 13.67 -24.98 3.72
N SER A 74 13.23 -26.07 4.36
CA SER A 74 12.66 -26.06 5.72
C SER A 74 11.46 -25.11 5.86
N LEU A 75 10.64 -25.03 4.82
CA LEU A 75 9.44 -24.20 4.79
C LEU A 75 8.24 -25.01 5.24
N LYS A 76 7.42 -24.46 6.14
CA LYS A 76 6.13 -25.04 6.47
C LYS A 76 5.06 -24.52 5.51
N PRO A 77 4.01 -25.31 5.24
CA PRO A 77 2.82 -24.78 4.59
C PRO A 77 2.29 -23.53 5.33
N ASN A 78 2.02 -22.45 4.59
CA ASN A 78 1.57 -21.15 5.12
C ASN A 78 2.58 -20.35 5.95
N ASP A 79 3.87 -20.66 5.88
CA ASP A 79 4.89 -19.82 6.50
C ASP A 79 4.93 -18.42 5.85
N GLN A 80 5.29 -17.42 6.65
CA GLN A 80 5.61 -16.07 6.16
C GLN A 80 6.89 -15.61 6.84
N ILE A 81 8.01 -15.75 6.13
CA ILE A 81 9.34 -15.53 6.70
C ILE A 81 10.18 -14.58 5.85
N LEU A 82 11.20 -14.01 6.48
CA LEU A 82 12.30 -13.36 5.76
C LEU A 82 13.30 -14.43 5.32
N ALA A 83 13.90 -14.23 4.14
CA ALA A 83 14.94 -15.10 3.64
C ALA A 83 16.15 -15.09 4.60
N GLU A 84 16.76 -16.26 4.75
CA GLU A 84 18.00 -16.49 5.49
C GLU A 84 19.02 -16.99 4.46
N ASP A 85 20.28 -17.21 4.85
CA ASP A 85 21.31 -17.69 3.92
C ASP A 85 20.93 -18.99 3.21
N LYS A 86 20.27 -19.92 3.92
CA LYS A 86 19.77 -21.19 3.34
C LYS A 86 18.70 -20.98 2.27
N HIS A 87 18.00 -19.85 2.28
CA HIS A 87 16.93 -19.51 1.33
C HIS A 87 17.45 -18.80 0.08
N LYS A 88 18.72 -18.37 0.02
CA LYS A 88 19.25 -17.60 -1.14
C LYS A 88 19.10 -18.35 -2.47
N ALA A 89 19.40 -19.65 -2.49
CA ALA A 89 19.28 -20.48 -3.69
C ALA A 89 17.82 -20.80 -4.09
N LEU A 90 16.84 -20.55 -3.21
CA LEU A 90 15.43 -20.87 -3.44
C LEU A 90 14.89 -20.17 -4.67
N PHE A 91 15.18 -18.87 -4.81
CA PHE A 91 14.60 -18.04 -5.86
C PHE A 91 15.03 -18.50 -7.27
N ASP A 92 16.32 -18.78 -7.44
CA ASP A 92 16.86 -19.29 -8.71
C ASP A 92 16.34 -20.68 -9.05
N GLU A 93 16.24 -21.57 -8.05
CA GLU A 93 15.73 -22.92 -8.26
C GLU A 93 14.24 -22.93 -8.58
N LEU A 94 13.46 -22.06 -7.92
CA LEU A 94 12.03 -21.89 -8.17
C LEU A 94 11.77 -21.55 -9.64
N VAL A 95 12.50 -20.56 -10.17
CA VAL A 95 12.38 -20.10 -11.57
C VAL A 95 12.85 -21.17 -12.57
N LYS A 96 13.85 -21.98 -12.23
CA LYS A 96 14.40 -23.03 -13.11
C LYS A 96 13.54 -24.30 -13.14
N LYS A 97 13.00 -24.71 -11.98
CA LYS A 97 12.31 -25.99 -11.82
C LYS A 97 10.81 -25.91 -12.12
N PHE A 98 10.18 -24.77 -11.86
CA PHE A 98 8.72 -24.63 -11.93
C PHE A 98 8.30 -23.57 -12.94
N LYS A 99 7.07 -23.69 -13.42
CA LYS A 99 6.41 -22.61 -14.16
C LYS A 99 6.05 -21.50 -13.17
N VAL A 100 6.73 -20.36 -13.28
CA VAL A 100 6.54 -19.21 -12.38
C VAL A 100 5.67 -18.13 -13.01
N GLU A 101 4.96 -17.39 -12.17
CA GLU A 101 4.29 -16.15 -12.50
C GLU A 101 4.89 -14.99 -11.70
N TYR A 102 5.06 -13.85 -12.36
CA TYR A 102 5.69 -12.66 -11.80
C TYR A 102 4.67 -11.54 -11.59
N HIS A 103 4.69 -10.92 -10.41
CA HIS A 103 3.88 -9.76 -10.11
C HIS A 103 4.70 -8.68 -9.39
N ALA A 104 4.40 -7.42 -9.67
CA ALA A 104 4.87 -6.32 -8.83
C ALA A 104 4.23 -6.43 -7.44
N GLY A 105 5.06 -6.69 -6.43
CA GLY A 105 4.69 -6.91 -5.04
C GLY A 105 5.24 -5.83 -4.11
N GLY A 106 5.23 -6.12 -2.81
CA GLY A 106 5.56 -5.15 -1.76
C GLY A 106 4.32 -4.41 -1.24
N ALA A 107 4.22 -4.23 0.08
CA ALA A 107 2.99 -3.79 0.74
C ALA A 107 2.49 -2.42 0.27
N THR A 108 3.37 -1.41 0.26
CA THR A 108 3.01 -0.07 -0.24
C THR A 108 2.64 -0.13 -1.72
N GLN A 109 3.46 -0.78 -2.54
CA GLN A 109 3.25 -0.86 -3.98
C GLN A 109 1.95 -1.59 -4.34
N ASN A 110 1.62 -2.67 -3.62
CA ASN A 110 0.34 -3.37 -3.72
C ASN A 110 -0.84 -2.44 -3.44
N SER A 111 -0.73 -1.59 -2.41
CA SER A 111 -1.80 -0.64 -2.08
C SER A 111 -1.95 0.44 -3.16
N ILE A 112 -0.85 0.96 -3.70
CA ILE A 112 -0.86 1.98 -4.77
C ILE A 112 -1.45 1.42 -6.07
N LYS A 113 -1.03 0.22 -6.51
CA LYS A 113 -1.59 -0.39 -7.74
C LYS A 113 -3.07 -0.71 -7.60
N ILE A 114 -3.54 -1.09 -6.41
CA ILE A 114 -4.98 -1.34 -6.16
C ILE A 114 -5.75 -0.03 -6.13
N ALA A 115 -5.18 1.04 -5.56
CA ALA A 115 -5.79 2.36 -5.63
C ALA A 115 -5.93 2.81 -7.08
N GLN A 116 -4.88 2.65 -7.91
CA GLN A 116 -4.93 2.95 -9.33
C GLN A 116 -5.96 2.08 -10.07
N TRP A 117 -6.02 0.78 -9.78
CA TRP A 117 -7.04 -0.11 -10.34
C TRP A 117 -8.46 0.32 -9.97
N MET A 118 -8.71 0.72 -8.73
CA MET A 118 -10.03 1.22 -8.32
C MET A 118 -10.40 2.55 -8.98
N ILE A 119 -9.41 3.37 -9.32
CA ILE A 119 -9.58 4.67 -9.98
C ILE A 119 -9.79 4.49 -11.50
N GLN A 120 -9.11 3.52 -12.11
CA GLN A 120 -8.99 3.32 -13.55
C GLN A 120 -8.35 4.52 -14.24
N GLU A 121 -9.11 5.60 -14.43
CA GLU A 121 -8.68 6.81 -15.13
C GLU A 121 -8.75 8.06 -14.21
N PRO A 122 -7.85 9.03 -14.39
CA PRO A 122 -6.70 8.98 -15.28
C PRO A 122 -5.66 7.94 -14.82
N HIS A 123 -4.86 7.45 -15.75
CA HIS A 123 -3.63 6.73 -15.41
C HIS A 123 -2.68 7.60 -14.57
N SER A 124 -1.74 6.95 -13.87
CA SER A 124 -0.67 7.62 -13.12
C SER A 124 -1.15 8.51 -11.96
N VAL A 125 -2.33 8.26 -11.39
CA VAL A 125 -2.78 8.95 -10.16
C VAL A 125 -1.92 8.53 -8.96
N GLY A 126 -1.52 7.26 -8.93
CA GLY A 126 -0.58 6.72 -7.94
C GLY A 126 0.87 6.86 -8.39
N THR A 127 1.69 7.54 -7.58
CA THR A 127 3.15 7.55 -7.66
C THR A 127 3.73 6.55 -6.65
N PHE A 128 4.76 5.81 -7.06
CA PHE A 128 5.45 4.88 -6.17
C PHE A 128 6.98 5.04 -6.21
N PHE A 129 7.61 5.25 -5.05
CA PHE A 129 9.07 5.24 -4.90
C PHE A 129 9.58 4.00 -4.15
N GLY A 130 10.72 3.48 -4.58
CA GLY A 130 11.39 2.34 -3.96
C GLY A 130 12.83 2.17 -4.46
N CYS A 131 13.54 1.15 -3.97
CA CYS A 131 14.89 0.82 -4.46
C CYS A 131 14.92 -0.59 -5.06
N ILE A 132 15.52 -0.72 -6.24
CA ILE A 132 15.67 -1.98 -6.97
C ILE A 132 17.13 -2.17 -7.40
N GLY A 133 17.48 -3.40 -7.79
CA GLY A 133 18.76 -3.69 -8.44
C GLY A 133 18.67 -3.39 -9.93
N LYS A 134 19.81 -3.04 -10.54
CA LYS A 134 19.95 -2.99 -12.01
C LYS A 134 20.06 -4.40 -12.59
N ASP A 135 18.95 -5.12 -12.55
CA ASP A 135 18.86 -6.51 -12.97
C ASP A 135 17.54 -6.82 -13.68
N LYS A 136 17.45 -8.03 -14.21
CA LYS A 136 16.27 -8.52 -14.92
C LYS A 136 14.99 -8.45 -14.07
N PHE A 137 15.09 -8.64 -12.75
CA PHE A 137 13.93 -8.59 -11.87
C PHE A 137 13.47 -7.15 -11.64
N GLY A 138 14.38 -6.19 -11.56
CA GLY A 138 14.10 -4.76 -11.54
C GLY A 138 13.38 -4.30 -12.80
N GLU A 139 13.83 -4.76 -13.98
CA GLU A 139 13.14 -4.47 -15.25
C GLU A 139 11.71 -5.05 -15.30
N ILE A 140 11.52 -6.29 -14.84
CA ILE A 140 10.17 -6.88 -14.75
C ILE A 140 9.29 -6.08 -13.79
N LEU A 141 9.82 -5.63 -12.67
CA LEU A 141 9.08 -4.86 -11.68
C LEU A 141 8.65 -3.50 -12.24
N LYS A 142 9.53 -2.81 -12.99
CA LYS A 142 9.21 -1.60 -13.76
C LYS A 142 8.07 -1.84 -14.74
N GLN A 143 8.19 -2.87 -15.59
CA GLN A 143 7.15 -3.23 -16.56
C GLN A 143 5.80 -3.54 -15.87
N LYS A 144 5.80 -4.30 -14.77
CA LYS A 144 4.57 -4.65 -14.04
C LYS A 144 3.92 -3.46 -13.32
N ALA A 145 4.69 -2.46 -12.92
CA ALA A 145 4.14 -1.22 -12.38
C ALA A 145 3.48 -0.38 -13.48
N GLU A 146 4.09 -0.30 -14.66
CA GLU A 146 3.56 0.40 -15.83
C GLU A 146 2.27 -0.28 -16.37
N GLU A 147 2.24 -1.60 -16.46
CA GLU A 147 1.04 -2.39 -16.80
C GLU A 147 -0.11 -2.14 -15.80
N ALA A 148 0.20 -1.77 -14.56
CA ALA A 148 -0.77 -1.39 -13.53
C ALA A 148 -1.08 0.12 -13.51
N HIS A 149 -0.55 0.87 -14.47
CA HIS A 149 -0.73 2.32 -14.65
C HIS A 149 -0.26 3.17 -13.46
N VAL A 150 0.73 2.66 -12.72
CA VAL A 150 1.38 3.38 -11.61
C VAL A 150 2.58 4.15 -12.14
N ASP A 151 2.71 5.41 -11.74
CA ASP A 151 3.89 6.23 -12.02
C ASP A 151 5.02 5.89 -11.05
N ALA A 152 5.74 4.82 -11.34
CA ALA A 152 6.77 4.28 -10.46
C ALA A 152 8.16 4.81 -10.81
N HIS A 153 8.85 5.38 -9.82
CA HIS A 153 10.22 5.89 -9.95
C HIS A 153 11.10 5.19 -8.92
N TYR A 154 12.05 4.39 -9.41
CA TYR A 154 12.90 3.57 -8.55
C TYR A 154 14.32 4.12 -8.48
N TYR A 155 14.89 4.09 -7.27
CA TYR A 155 16.33 4.20 -7.09
C TYR A 155 17.00 2.89 -7.54
N GLU A 156 17.69 2.93 -8.67
CA GLU A 156 18.40 1.78 -9.24
C GLU A 156 19.88 1.77 -8.80
N GLN A 157 20.36 0.60 -8.36
CA GLN A 157 21.74 0.43 -7.88
C GLN A 157 22.32 -0.95 -8.26
N ASP A 158 23.65 -1.08 -8.17
CA ASP A 158 24.42 -2.26 -8.60
C ASP A 158 25.00 -3.08 -7.43
N GLU A 159 24.76 -2.67 -6.18
CA GLU A 159 25.30 -3.27 -4.94
C GLU A 159 24.53 -4.55 -4.56
N GLU A 160 23.20 -4.53 -4.67
CA GLU A 160 22.31 -5.63 -4.26
C GLU A 160 21.30 -5.96 -5.38
N PRO A 161 20.87 -7.23 -5.54
CA PRO A 161 19.84 -7.58 -6.49
C PRO A 161 18.46 -7.04 -6.06
N THR A 162 17.53 -6.93 -7.00
CA THR A 162 16.14 -6.56 -6.73
C THR A 162 15.53 -7.50 -5.70
N GLY A 163 14.81 -6.93 -4.71
CA GLY A 163 14.12 -7.71 -3.70
C GLY A 163 13.04 -8.60 -4.30
N THR A 164 12.86 -9.79 -3.72
CA THR A 164 11.94 -10.82 -4.22
C THR A 164 11.09 -11.39 -3.10
N CYS A 165 9.89 -11.85 -3.41
CA CYS A 165 9.07 -12.66 -2.51
C CYS A 165 8.65 -13.94 -3.22
N ALA A 166 9.17 -15.07 -2.77
CA ALA A 166 8.79 -16.36 -3.31
C ALA A 166 7.46 -16.79 -2.67
N ALA A 167 6.48 -17.14 -3.49
CA ALA A 167 5.22 -17.71 -3.07
C ALA A 167 5.13 -19.17 -3.54
N CYS A 168 5.52 -20.08 -2.65
CA CYS A 168 5.53 -21.52 -2.88
C CYS A 168 4.17 -22.12 -2.54
N ILE A 169 3.41 -22.53 -3.56
CA ILE A 169 2.02 -22.99 -3.44
C ILE A 169 1.98 -24.52 -3.40
N THR A 170 1.30 -25.10 -2.40
CA THR A 170 1.10 -26.55 -2.24
C THR A 170 -0.35 -26.85 -1.85
N GLY A 171 -1.16 -27.30 -2.81
CA GLY A 171 -2.61 -27.36 -2.64
C GLY A 171 -3.16 -25.98 -2.30
N ASP A 172 -3.87 -25.87 -1.18
CA ASP A 172 -4.44 -24.59 -0.69
C ASP A 172 -3.45 -23.77 0.16
N ASN A 173 -2.22 -24.26 0.36
CA ASN A 173 -1.24 -23.60 1.20
C ASN A 173 -0.27 -22.73 0.42
N ARG A 174 0.18 -21.62 1.03
CA ARG A 174 1.13 -20.70 0.42
C ARG A 174 2.23 -20.28 1.40
N SER A 175 3.44 -20.80 1.22
CA SER A 175 4.61 -20.37 1.97
C SER A 175 5.26 -19.15 1.29
N LEU A 176 5.41 -18.05 2.03
CA LEU A 176 6.01 -16.81 1.57
C LEU A 176 7.42 -16.64 2.15
N VAL A 177 8.40 -16.41 1.27
CA VAL A 177 9.79 -16.12 1.65
C VAL A 177 10.20 -14.81 1.02
N ALA A 178 10.36 -13.76 1.82
CA ALA A 178 10.73 -12.44 1.35
C ALA A 178 12.24 -12.17 1.52
N ASN A 179 12.93 -11.90 0.42
CA ASN A 179 14.29 -11.37 0.41
C ASN A 179 14.24 -9.88 0.04
N LEU A 180 14.54 -9.01 0.99
CA LEU A 180 14.43 -7.55 0.77
C LEU A 180 15.51 -7.02 -0.18
N ALA A 181 16.75 -7.53 -0.08
CA ALA A 181 17.90 -7.14 -0.92
C ALA A 181 17.93 -5.62 -1.20
N ALA A 182 17.91 -5.19 -2.47
CA ALA A 182 17.92 -3.78 -2.88
C ALA A 182 16.86 -2.90 -2.19
N ALA A 183 15.72 -3.44 -1.76
CA ALA A 183 14.70 -2.65 -1.08
C ALA A 183 15.18 -2.04 0.25
N ASN A 184 16.23 -2.61 0.86
CA ASN A 184 16.89 -2.04 2.05
C ASN A 184 17.93 -0.95 1.72
N CYS A 185 18.25 -0.75 0.44
CA CYS A 185 19.31 0.14 -0.01
C CYS A 185 18.82 1.53 -0.43
N TYR A 186 17.57 1.90 -0.12
CA TYR A 186 17.03 3.21 -0.48
C TYR A 186 17.84 4.35 0.16
N LYS A 187 18.41 5.23 -0.67
CA LYS A 187 19.22 6.39 -0.24
C LYS A 187 18.45 7.68 -0.53
N LYS A 188 17.99 8.35 0.54
CA LYS A 188 17.16 9.57 0.47
C LYS A 188 17.83 10.66 -0.37
N ASP A 189 19.10 10.93 -0.09
CA ASP A 189 19.94 11.95 -0.71
C ASP A 189 20.19 11.69 -2.21
N LYS A 190 20.03 10.44 -2.67
CA LYS A 190 20.26 10.04 -4.06
C LYS A 190 18.98 9.86 -4.88
N HIS A 191 17.81 10.03 -4.27
CA HIS A 191 16.53 9.79 -4.94
C HIS A 191 15.44 10.74 -4.47
N LEU A 192 15.05 10.70 -3.20
CA LEU A 192 13.94 11.52 -2.69
C LEU A 192 14.25 13.02 -2.74
N ASP A 193 15.50 13.38 -2.46
CA ASP A 193 15.95 14.78 -2.41
C ASP A 193 16.28 15.39 -3.78
N LEU A 194 16.18 14.61 -4.86
CA LEU A 194 16.34 15.14 -6.22
C LEU A 194 15.11 15.98 -6.58
N ASP A 195 15.32 17.19 -7.11
CA ASP A 195 14.23 18.14 -7.39
C ASP A 195 13.11 17.50 -8.24
N GLU A 196 13.46 16.80 -9.31
CA GLU A 196 12.52 16.09 -10.20
C GLU A 196 11.62 15.08 -9.48
N ASN A 197 12.17 14.37 -8.49
CA ASN A 197 11.43 13.40 -7.69
C ASN A 197 10.61 14.07 -6.59
N TRP A 198 11.18 15.11 -5.95
CA TRP A 198 10.50 15.87 -4.92
C TRP A 198 9.27 16.60 -5.47
N GLU A 199 9.31 17.09 -6.70
CA GLU A 199 8.15 17.68 -7.40
C GLU A 199 6.95 16.71 -7.44
N LEU A 200 7.17 15.40 -7.59
CA LEU A 200 6.11 14.39 -7.57
C LEU A 200 5.49 14.25 -6.17
N VAL A 201 6.32 14.32 -5.13
CA VAL A 201 5.88 14.33 -3.72
C VAL A 201 5.01 15.55 -3.45
N GLU A 202 5.36 16.72 -4.00
CA GLU A 202 4.62 17.96 -3.80
C GLU A 202 3.28 18.01 -4.53
N LYS A 203 3.15 17.29 -5.66
CA LYS A 203 1.87 17.14 -6.39
C LYS A 203 0.83 16.36 -5.58
N ALA A 204 1.25 15.48 -4.68
CA ALA A 204 0.35 14.60 -3.95
C ALA A 204 -0.51 15.32 -2.90
N LYS A 205 -1.76 14.87 -2.77
CA LYS A 205 -2.67 15.28 -1.67
C LYS A 205 -2.73 14.24 -0.56
N VAL A 206 -2.44 12.98 -0.89
CA VAL A 206 -2.50 11.83 -0.01
C VAL A 206 -1.17 11.08 -0.07
N TYR A 207 -0.64 10.71 1.10
CA TYR A 207 0.62 10.00 1.24
C TYR A 207 0.38 8.68 1.97
N TYR A 208 0.99 7.60 1.50
CA TYR A 208 0.92 6.28 2.14
C TYR A 208 2.28 5.60 2.19
N ILE A 209 2.72 5.22 3.38
CA ILE A 209 3.97 4.49 3.61
C ILE A 209 3.66 3.35 4.57
N ALA A 210 3.86 2.12 4.15
CA ALA A 210 3.66 0.95 4.99
C ALA A 210 4.81 0.79 6.00
N THR A 211 4.48 0.37 7.23
CA THR A 211 5.44 -0.16 8.20
C THR A 211 4.88 -1.45 8.80
N LYS A 212 5.78 -2.37 9.15
CA LYS A 212 5.43 -3.67 9.75
C LYS A 212 5.48 -3.65 11.28
N ASP A 213 6.05 -2.62 11.89
CA ASP A 213 6.19 -2.54 13.35
C ASP A 213 4.96 -1.88 13.97
N ILE A 214 4.02 -2.69 14.45
CA ILE A 214 2.79 -2.24 15.12
C ILE A 214 3.10 -1.46 16.41
N LYS A 215 4.17 -1.81 17.14
CA LYS A 215 4.57 -1.07 18.34
C LYS A 215 5.10 0.30 17.96
N GLU A 216 5.88 0.36 16.89
CA GLU A 216 6.32 1.62 16.31
C GLU A 216 5.14 2.45 15.79
N ILE A 217 4.14 1.85 15.13
CA ILE A 217 2.91 2.53 14.70
C ILE A 217 2.17 3.09 15.90
N ALA A 218 1.91 2.28 16.93
CA ALA A 218 1.18 2.73 18.12
C ALA A 218 1.93 3.84 18.86
N LYS A 219 3.24 3.69 19.03
CA LYS A 219 4.11 4.69 19.66
C LYS A 219 4.18 5.97 18.84
N LYS A 220 4.37 5.90 17.53
CA LYS A 220 4.38 7.06 16.64
C LYS A 220 3.01 7.72 16.59
N ALA A 221 1.93 6.98 16.40
CA ALA A 221 0.56 7.51 16.35
C ALA A 221 0.19 8.26 17.65
N GLN A 222 0.61 7.75 18.81
CA GLN A 222 0.44 8.41 20.11
C GLN A 222 1.35 9.63 20.26
N ALA A 223 2.62 9.53 19.87
CA ALA A 223 3.62 10.58 20.06
C ALA A 223 3.60 11.69 19.01
N LEU A 224 2.95 11.49 17.86
CA LEU A 224 2.91 12.48 16.78
C LEU A 224 2.08 13.70 17.23
N PRO A 225 2.70 14.88 17.44
CA PRO A 225 1.94 16.09 17.69
C PRO A 225 1.06 16.36 16.47
N LYS A 226 -0.19 16.76 16.71
CA LYS A 226 -1.10 17.15 15.63
C LYS A 226 -0.69 18.53 15.11
N VAL A 227 0.33 18.57 14.27
CA VAL A 227 0.87 19.82 13.69
C VAL A 227 -0.15 20.48 12.75
N ASN A 228 -0.92 19.67 12.01
CA ASN A 228 -1.98 20.19 11.15
C ASN A 228 -3.32 20.25 11.88
N ALA A 229 -3.67 21.41 12.42
CA ALA A 229 -4.95 21.64 13.10
C ALA A 229 -6.17 21.54 12.15
N LYS A 230 -5.99 21.73 10.83
CA LYS A 230 -7.09 21.75 9.84
C LYS A 230 -7.60 20.37 9.45
N ARG A 231 -6.89 19.29 9.78
CA ARG A 231 -7.29 17.91 9.47
C ARG A 231 -7.33 17.07 10.72
N GLN A 232 -8.42 16.34 10.94
CA GLN A 232 -8.51 15.38 12.04
C GLN A 232 -7.69 14.13 11.72
N ARG A 233 -7.08 13.54 12.75
CA ARG A 233 -6.43 12.23 12.62
C ARG A 233 -7.52 11.17 12.56
N ILE A 234 -7.38 10.25 11.63
CA ILE A 234 -8.27 9.11 11.46
C ILE A 234 -7.41 7.87 11.68
N VAL A 235 -7.88 6.95 12.51
CA VAL A 235 -7.23 5.66 12.74
C VAL A 235 -8.19 4.56 12.31
N VAL A 236 -7.76 3.68 11.41
CA VAL A 236 -8.56 2.56 10.93
C VAL A 236 -7.87 1.25 11.28
N PHE A 237 -8.59 0.38 12.00
CA PHE A 237 -8.16 -0.98 12.36
C PHE A 237 -8.98 -2.02 11.60
N THR A 238 -8.27 -2.88 10.87
CA THR A 238 -8.84 -4.09 10.25
C THR A 238 -8.71 -5.27 11.21
N GLN A 239 -9.74 -6.14 11.25
CA GLN A 239 -9.82 -7.28 12.17
C GLN A 239 -10.15 -8.59 11.44
N GLY A 240 -9.64 -8.74 10.21
CA GLY A 240 -9.93 -9.90 9.37
C GLY A 240 -11.42 -9.98 9.02
N LYS A 241 -12.12 -10.95 9.60
CA LYS A 241 -13.57 -11.17 9.38
C LYS A 241 -14.47 -10.30 10.26
N ASP A 242 -13.91 -9.76 11.35
CA ASP A 242 -14.66 -8.93 12.29
C ASP A 242 -14.74 -7.49 11.77
N GLU A 243 -15.63 -6.68 12.37
CA GLU A 243 -15.87 -5.32 11.91
C GLU A 243 -14.58 -4.47 11.86
N THR A 244 -14.50 -3.61 10.86
CA THR A 244 -13.46 -2.58 10.79
C THR A 244 -13.80 -1.47 11.76
N ILE A 245 -12.84 -1.06 12.58
CA ILE A 245 -13.01 0.02 13.56
C ILE A 245 -12.34 1.28 13.02
N MET A 246 -13.08 2.38 12.95
CA MET A 246 -12.56 3.70 12.61
C MET A 246 -12.70 4.63 13.81
N ALA A 247 -11.57 5.10 14.34
CA ALA A 247 -11.54 6.12 15.37
C ALA A 247 -11.32 7.51 14.75
N LEU A 248 -12.25 8.41 15.04
CA LEU A 248 -12.17 9.85 14.80
C LEU A 248 -11.90 10.57 16.13
N SER A 249 -11.68 11.88 16.10
CA SER A 249 -11.34 12.62 17.33
C SER A 249 -12.44 12.63 18.39
N ASP A 250 -13.69 12.46 17.99
CA ASP A 250 -14.90 12.64 18.79
C ASP A 250 -15.79 11.39 18.84
N LYS A 251 -15.53 10.39 17.99
CA LYS A 251 -16.34 9.17 17.91
C LYS A 251 -15.57 7.98 17.36
N ILE A 252 -16.12 6.79 17.63
CA ILE A 252 -15.70 5.53 17.03
C ILE A 252 -16.86 5.04 16.17
N GLU A 253 -16.56 4.66 14.94
CA GLU A 253 -17.50 4.04 14.01
C GLU A 253 -17.03 2.63 13.68
N THR A 254 -17.97 1.71 13.47
CA THR A 254 -17.66 0.35 13.03
C THR A 254 -18.34 0.02 11.73
N PHE A 255 -17.66 -0.77 10.90
CA PHE A 255 -18.11 -1.14 9.57
C PHE A 255 -18.09 -2.66 9.42
N PRO A 256 -19.24 -3.32 9.23
CA PRO A 256 -19.28 -4.75 9.03
C PRO A 256 -18.56 -5.13 7.74
N VAL A 257 -17.68 -6.13 7.81
CA VAL A 257 -16.97 -6.64 6.64
C VAL A 257 -17.95 -7.40 5.74
N LEU A 258 -17.77 -7.28 4.43
CA LEU A 258 -18.52 -8.04 3.43
C LEU A 258 -18.35 -9.55 3.69
N LYS A 259 -19.47 -10.23 3.99
CA LYS A 259 -19.47 -11.67 4.19
C LYS A 259 -19.02 -12.39 2.92
N ILE A 260 -18.19 -13.40 3.09
CA ILE A 260 -17.69 -14.27 2.03
C ILE A 260 -17.82 -15.72 2.49
N ASP A 261 -18.21 -16.61 1.58
CA ASP A 261 -18.18 -18.04 1.85
C ASP A 261 -16.71 -18.48 1.97
N PRO A 262 -16.28 -19.16 3.05
CA PRO A 262 -14.90 -19.62 3.20
C PRO A 262 -14.37 -20.41 2.00
N LYS A 263 -15.24 -21.08 1.23
CA LYS A 263 -14.83 -21.83 0.02
C LYS A 263 -14.39 -20.94 -1.15
N ASP A 264 -14.80 -19.67 -1.14
CA ASP A 264 -14.43 -18.69 -2.17
C ASP A 264 -13.11 -17.98 -1.81
N ILE A 265 -12.59 -18.16 -0.59
CA ILE A 265 -11.31 -17.59 -0.16
C ILE A 265 -10.18 -18.47 -0.73
N VAL A 266 -9.38 -17.88 -1.61
CA VAL A 266 -8.23 -18.52 -2.24
C VAL A 266 -6.93 -18.14 -1.53
N ASP A 267 -6.73 -16.86 -1.21
CA ASP A 267 -5.51 -16.38 -0.57
C ASP A 267 -5.80 -15.16 0.30
N THR A 268 -5.39 -15.18 1.56
CA THR A 268 -5.56 -14.00 2.45
C THR A 268 -4.40 -13.01 2.37
N ASN A 269 -3.31 -13.37 1.69
CA ASN A 269 -2.18 -12.49 1.46
C ASN A 269 -2.61 -11.26 0.63
N GLY A 270 -2.07 -10.10 0.98
CA GLY A 270 -2.43 -8.85 0.31
C GLY A 270 -3.81 -8.29 0.68
N ALA A 271 -4.67 -9.00 1.43
CA ALA A 271 -6.01 -8.51 1.82
C ALA A 271 -5.96 -7.13 2.49
N GLY A 272 -4.98 -6.94 3.39
CA GLY A 272 -4.78 -5.64 4.03
C GLY A 272 -4.20 -4.56 3.10
N ASP A 273 -3.37 -4.93 2.12
CA ASP A 273 -2.88 -3.96 1.13
C ASP A 273 -4.01 -3.54 0.19
N ALA A 274 -4.89 -4.49 -0.15
CA ALA A 274 -6.10 -4.27 -0.92
C ALA A 274 -7.09 -3.37 -0.19
N PHE A 275 -7.30 -3.62 1.10
CA PHE A 275 -8.10 -2.74 1.95
C PHE A 275 -7.54 -1.32 1.90
N VAL A 276 -6.24 -1.14 2.09
CA VAL A 276 -5.61 0.18 2.01
C VAL A 276 -5.81 0.80 0.62
N GLY A 277 -5.54 0.08 -0.46
CA GLY A 277 -5.69 0.59 -1.83
C GLY A 277 -7.12 1.04 -2.13
N GLY A 278 -8.12 0.25 -1.76
CA GLY A 278 -9.53 0.64 -1.87
C GLY A 278 -9.86 1.88 -1.05
N PHE A 279 -9.38 1.96 0.19
CA PHE A 279 -9.56 3.15 1.03
C PHE A 279 -8.93 4.40 0.41
N LEU A 280 -7.69 4.29 -0.07
CA LEU A 280 -6.95 5.39 -0.71
C LEU A 280 -7.64 5.86 -1.99
N SER A 281 -8.21 4.94 -2.77
CA SER A 281 -8.94 5.29 -4.00
C SER A 281 -10.13 6.22 -3.73
N GLY A 282 -10.87 6.01 -2.64
CA GLY A 282 -11.96 6.89 -2.22
C GLY A 282 -11.43 8.19 -1.60
N LEU A 283 -10.34 8.09 -0.83
CA LEU A 283 -9.77 9.23 -0.11
C LEU A 283 -9.22 10.30 -1.07
N VAL A 284 -8.56 9.91 -2.16
CA VAL A 284 -8.01 10.85 -3.16
C VAL A 284 -9.11 11.56 -3.95
N GLN A 285 -10.29 10.95 -4.05
CA GLN A 285 -11.51 11.51 -4.62
C GLN A 285 -12.31 12.36 -3.61
N GLU A 286 -11.80 12.53 -2.38
CA GLU A 286 -12.46 13.20 -1.26
C GLU A 286 -13.87 12.65 -0.97
N LYS A 287 -14.06 11.33 -1.18
CA LYS A 287 -15.33 10.65 -0.84
C LYS A 287 -15.55 10.62 0.68
N PRO A 288 -16.81 10.49 1.12
CA PRO A 288 -17.13 10.22 2.52
C PRO A 288 -16.38 9.00 3.07
N LEU A 289 -15.98 9.03 4.34
CA LEU A 289 -15.13 7.98 4.94
C LEU A 289 -15.80 6.60 4.91
N ASP A 290 -17.12 6.54 5.06
CA ASP A 290 -17.90 5.30 4.90
C ASP A 290 -17.77 4.72 3.49
N GLN A 291 -17.75 5.56 2.45
CA GLN A 291 -17.51 5.11 1.07
C GLN A 291 -16.06 4.66 0.87
N CYS A 292 -15.09 5.30 1.53
CA CYS A 292 -13.70 4.83 1.52
C CYS A 292 -13.59 3.44 2.16
N VAL A 293 -14.25 3.20 3.29
CA VAL A 293 -14.28 1.86 3.93
C VAL A 293 -15.02 0.84 3.07
N ARG A 294 -16.12 1.20 2.41
CA ARG A 294 -16.81 0.31 1.45
C ARG A 294 -15.90 -0.09 0.29
N ALA A 295 -15.17 0.86 -0.29
CA ALA A 295 -14.18 0.59 -1.34
C ALA A 295 -13.06 -0.34 -0.82
N ALA A 296 -12.58 -0.09 0.39
CA ALA A 296 -11.59 -0.91 1.07
C ALA A 296 -12.05 -2.37 1.25
N HIS A 297 -13.26 -2.58 1.78
CA HIS A 297 -13.85 -3.92 1.93
C HIS A 297 -14.06 -4.60 0.58
N TYR A 298 -14.55 -3.88 -0.43
CA TYR A 298 -14.72 -4.41 -1.78
C TYR A 298 -13.37 -4.88 -2.34
N SER A 299 -12.34 -4.04 -2.31
CA SER A 299 -11.03 -4.39 -2.85
C SER A 299 -10.45 -5.61 -2.11
N ALA A 300 -10.49 -5.64 -0.78
CA ALA A 300 -10.06 -6.81 -0.01
C ALA A 300 -10.85 -8.07 -0.39
N ASN A 301 -12.17 -7.96 -0.53
CA ASN A 301 -13.06 -9.06 -0.89
C ASN A 301 -12.78 -9.60 -2.30
N VAL A 302 -12.37 -8.76 -3.25
CA VAL A 302 -11.92 -9.20 -4.59
C VAL A 302 -10.58 -9.92 -4.52
N ILE A 303 -9.60 -9.33 -3.83
CA ILE A 303 -8.24 -9.87 -3.77
C ILE A 303 -8.21 -11.24 -3.09
N ILE A 304 -8.97 -11.45 -2.01
CA ILE A 304 -8.92 -12.73 -1.29
C ILE A 304 -9.46 -13.93 -2.07
N ARG A 305 -10.17 -13.70 -3.19
CA ARG A 305 -10.68 -14.75 -4.09
C ARG A 305 -9.68 -15.13 -5.17
N ARG A 306 -8.46 -14.61 -5.12
CA ARG A 306 -7.45 -14.77 -6.16
C ARG A 306 -6.11 -15.09 -5.50
N ALA A 307 -5.23 -15.77 -6.24
CA ALA A 307 -3.88 -16.01 -5.77
C ALA A 307 -3.10 -14.68 -5.75
N GLY A 308 -2.53 -14.36 -4.58
CA GLY A 308 -1.76 -13.14 -4.38
C GLY A 308 -2.55 -11.85 -4.54
N CYS A 309 -1.80 -10.75 -4.59
CA CYS A 309 -2.38 -9.42 -4.66
C CYS A 309 -2.72 -9.05 -6.11
N THR A 310 -3.64 -9.80 -6.73
CA THR A 310 -4.04 -9.69 -8.14
C THR A 310 -5.53 -9.39 -8.28
N PHE A 311 -5.93 -8.70 -9.34
CA PHE A 311 -7.31 -8.22 -9.57
C PHE A 311 -7.72 -8.41 -11.04
N PRO A 312 -9.04 -8.43 -11.35
CA PRO A 312 -9.53 -8.40 -12.74
C PRO A 312 -9.23 -7.06 -13.40
N GLU A 313 -9.38 -6.97 -14.73
CA GLU A 313 -9.11 -5.75 -15.50
C GLU A 313 -9.86 -4.52 -14.95
N LYS A 314 -11.15 -4.69 -14.61
CA LYS A 314 -12.01 -3.60 -14.12
C LYS A 314 -12.63 -3.92 -12.76
N PRO A 315 -12.76 -2.93 -11.86
CA PRO A 315 -13.56 -3.08 -10.65
C PRO A 315 -15.06 -3.03 -10.96
N ASP A 316 -15.85 -3.88 -10.33
CA ASP A 316 -17.32 -3.80 -10.24
C ASP A 316 -17.72 -3.24 -8.87
N PHE A 317 -17.23 -2.03 -8.57
CA PHE A 317 -17.56 -1.30 -7.34
C PHE A 317 -18.59 -0.20 -7.65
N LYS A 318 -19.72 -0.24 -6.95
CA LYS A 318 -20.84 0.72 -7.10
C LYS A 318 -20.97 1.67 -5.91
#